data_AF-A0A956RCA1-F1
#
_entry.id   AF-A0A956RCA1-F1
#
_cell.length_a   1.000
_cell.length_b   1.000
_cell.length_c   1.000
_cell.angle_alpha   90.00
_cell.angle_beta   90.00
_cell.angle_gamma   90.00
#
_symmetry.space_group_name_H-M   'P 1'
#
loop_
_entity.id
_entity.type
_entity.pdbx_description
1 polymer ?
#
loop_
_entity_poly.entity_id
_entity_poly.type
_entity_poly.pdbx_seq_one_letter_code
_entity_poly.pdbx_strand_id
1 'polypeptide(L)'
;MLPASHALRRLGRASAWALAYGLVFGGPVGLLYYFGGERLLRDVPSSGFDFDTHITQAWRVLEGLRGWGRTWIYDVQNLAGYPAGTIFDADNKAWELWTHALVWLGVPQGLAFNLFTVLAHLLVAPVVYASSRLFGLGRRASLLAAGLGVLYWYFDAWNHWVWFVGMVAYAFAGYLFLLPLGAFYRWIQDRRPIHAVLAAVSMAAAHLVHPYTFFILV
;
A
#
# COMPACT_ATOMS: atom_id res chain seq x y z
N MET A 1 18.34 -20.16 -43.48
CA MET A 1 19.09 -20.17 -42.20
C MET A 1 18.99 -18.78 -41.58
N LEU A 2 18.20 -18.58 -40.52
CA LEU A 2 18.25 -17.34 -39.74
C LEU A 2 19.57 -17.32 -38.94
N PRO A 3 20.32 -16.21 -38.92
CA PRO A 3 21.65 -16.20 -38.34
C PRO A 3 21.55 -16.32 -36.81
N ALA A 4 22.25 -17.30 -36.24
CA ALA A 4 22.30 -17.59 -34.79
C ALA A 4 22.61 -16.36 -33.91
N SER A 5 23.24 -15.32 -34.48
CA SER A 5 23.53 -14.04 -33.82
C SER A 5 22.29 -13.24 -33.43
N HIS A 6 21.17 -13.36 -34.14
CA HIS A 6 19.92 -12.67 -33.82
C HIS A 6 19.19 -13.32 -32.65
N ALA A 7 19.23 -14.66 -32.54
CA ALA A 7 18.62 -15.41 -31.46
C ALA A 7 19.34 -15.16 -30.13
N LEU A 8 20.68 -15.18 -30.13
CA LEU A 8 21.50 -14.89 -28.94
C LEU A 8 21.30 -13.46 -28.43
N ARG A 9 21.17 -12.46 -29.32
CA ARG A 9 20.85 -11.07 -28.93
C ARG A 9 19.45 -10.92 -28.34
N ARG A 10 18.47 -11.68 -28.84
CA ARG A 10 17.10 -11.69 -28.29
C ARG A 10 17.07 -12.33 -26.91
N LEU A 11 17.76 -13.46 -26.72
CA LEU A 11 17.91 -14.11 -25.42
C LEU A 11 18.60 -13.18 -24.40
N GLY A 12 19.72 -12.56 -24.76
CA GLY A 12 20.41 -11.62 -23.87
C GLY A 12 19.55 -10.42 -23.46
N ARG A 13 18.76 -9.86 -24.40
CA ARG A 13 17.81 -8.78 -24.08
C ARG A 13 16.68 -9.27 -23.17
N ALA A 14 16.13 -10.46 -23.42
CA ALA A 14 15.07 -11.02 -22.59
C ALA A 14 15.56 -11.25 -21.15
N SER A 15 16.75 -11.80 -20.97
CA SER A 15 17.37 -12.00 -19.66
C SER A 15 17.63 -10.68 -18.94
N ALA A 16 18.12 -9.65 -19.65
CA ALA A 16 18.32 -8.33 -19.06
C ALA A 16 16.99 -7.69 -18.58
N TRP A 17 15.90 -7.88 -19.34
CA TRP A 17 14.57 -7.43 -18.91
C TRP A 17 14.09 -8.21 -17.69
N ALA A 18 14.19 -9.53 -17.69
CA ALA A 18 13.81 -10.35 -16.55
C ALA A 18 14.54 -9.93 -15.27
N LEU A 19 15.85 -9.66 -15.38
CA LEU A 19 16.66 -9.10 -14.29
C LEU A 19 16.15 -7.74 -13.83
N ALA A 20 15.87 -6.81 -14.75
CA ALA A 20 15.37 -5.48 -14.39
C ALA A 20 14.01 -5.54 -13.68
N TYR A 21 13.09 -6.39 -14.15
CA TYR A 21 11.82 -6.64 -13.43
C TYR A 21 12.07 -7.29 -12.07
N GLY A 22 12.93 -8.31 -12.00
CA GLY A 22 13.28 -8.96 -10.74
C GLY A 22 13.86 -7.98 -9.71
N LEU A 23 14.72 -7.05 -10.14
CA LEU A 23 15.29 -6.03 -9.26
C LEU A 23 14.24 -5.01 -8.81
N VAL A 24 13.40 -4.49 -9.70
CA VAL A 24 12.42 -3.46 -9.32
C VAL A 24 11.30 -4.00 -8.44
N PHE A 25 10.82 -5.23 -8.72
CA PHE A 25 9.69 -5.82 -7.99
C PHE A 25 10.14 -6.67 -6.80
N GLY A 26 11.31 -7.31 -6.87
CA GLY A 26 11.88 -8.10 -5.78
C GLY A 26 12.78 -7.28 -4.84
N GLY A 27 13.39 -6.20 -5.33
CA GLY A 27 14.24 -5.29 -4.54
C GLY A 27 13.60 -4.75 -3.26
N PRO A 28 12.31 -4.32 -3.27
CA PRO A 28 11.61 -3.90 -2.06
C PRO A 28 11.63 -4.94 -0.93
N VAL A 29 11.62 -6.25 -1.24
CA VAL A 29 11.73 -7.29 -0.21
C VAL A 29 13.08 -7.23 0.49
N GLY A 30 14.17 -7.12 -0.27
CA GLY A 30 15.53 -7.01 0.27
C GLY A 30 15.76 -5.70 1.02
N LEU A 31 15.23 -4.58 0.50
CA LEU A 31 15.30 -3.28 1.17
C LEU A 31 14.50 -3.26 2.48
N LEU A 32 13.29 -3.82 2.48
CA LEU A 32 12.48 -3.95 3.68
C LEU A 32 13.22 -4.75 4.76
N TYR A 33 13.86 -5.86 4.37
CA TYR A 33 14.69 -6.64 5.29
C TYR A 33 15.87 -5.81 5.83
N TYR A 34 16.61 -5.12 4.94
CA TYR A 34 17.75 -4.28 5.32
C TYR A 34 17.38 -3.18 6.34
N PHE A 35 16.20 -2.56 6.19
CA PHE A 35 15.71 -1.53 7.12
C PHE A 35 15.00 -2.09 8.36
N GLY A 36 15.20 -3.37 8.70
CA GLY A 36 14.68 -3.96 9.95
C GLY A 36 13.24 -4.48 9.87
N GLY A 37 12.75 -4.75 8.66
CA GLY A 37 11.41 -5.30 8.42
C GLY A 37 11.14 -6.66 9.05
N GLU A 38 12.19 -7.37 9.51
CA GLU A 38 12.06 -8.58 10.34
C GLU A 38 11.19 -8.37 11.60
N ARG A 39 11.14 -7.14 12.13
CA ARG A 39 10.30 -6.80 13.29
C ARG A 39 8.82 -6.87 12.92
N LEU A 40 8.47 -6.52 11.68
CA LEU A 40 7.11 -6.58 11.15
C LEU A 40 6.61 -8.03 10.95
N LEU A 41 7.52 -9.01 11.00
CA LEU A 41 7.15 -10.43 10.87
C LEU A 41 6.90 -11.11 12.23
N ARG A 42 6.91 -10.34 13.32
CA ARG A 42 6.65 -10.85 14.68
C ARG A 42 5.19 -10.65 15.08
N ASP A 43 4.72 -11.48 16.01
CA ASP A 43 3.40 -11.32 16.66
C ASP A 43 3.45 -10.30 17.83
N VAL A 44 4.14 -9.19 17.59
CA VAL A 44 4.12 -8.03 18.48
C VAL A 44 3.82 -6.85 17.58
N PRO A 45 2.70 -6.14 17.75
CA PRO A 45 2.37 -5.03 16.87
C PRO A 45 3.44 -3.95 17.00
N SER A 46 3.84 -3.38 15.87
CA SER A 46 4.70 -2.20 15.87
C SER A 46 3.97 -1.07 16.57
N SER A 47 4.63 -0.42 17.51
CA SER A 47 4.02 0.55 18.43
C SER A 47 4.83 1.85 18.49
N GLY A 48 4.22 2.89 19.07
CA GLY A 48 4.79 4.22 19.21
C GLY A 48 4.27 5.21 18.16
N PHE A 49 4.08 6.46 18.57
CA PHE A 49 3.55 7.54 17.74
C PHE A 49 2.19 7.14 17.12
N ASP A 50 2.06 7.22 15.80
CA ASP A 50 0.80 6.99 15.08
C ASP A 50 0.40 5.51 15.03
N PHE A 51 1.36 4.60 15.23
CA PHE A 51 1.05 3.17 15.34
C PHE A 51 0.11 2.88 16.52
N ASP A 52 0.23 3.58 17.65
CA ASP A 52 -0.60 3.35 18.83
C ASP A 52 -2.07 3.72 18.56
N THR A 53 -2.29 4.76 17.75
CA THR A 53 -3.62 5.14 17.24
C THR A 53 -4.21 4.00 16.40
N HIS A 54 -3.44 3.50 15.42
CA HIS A 54 -3.90 2.43 14.54
C HIS A 54 -4.09 1.09 15.25
N ILE A 55 -3.26 0.75 16.26
CA ILE A 55 -3.47 -0.42 17.12
C ILE A 55 -4.83 -0.30 17.81
N THR A 56 -5.11 0.85 18.42
CA THR A 56 -6.36 1.10 19.13
C THR A 56 -7.57 0.96 18.21
N GLN A 57 -7.52 1.60 17.03
CA GLN A 57 -8.59 1.50 16.01
C GLN A 57 -8.83 0.04 15.58
N ALA A 58 -7.78 -0.67 15.16
CA ALA A 58 -7.88 -2.05 14.72
C ALA A 58 -8.42 -2.96 15.84
N TRP A 59 -7.95 -2.82 17.07
CA TRP A 59 -8.37 -3.69 18.18
C TRP A 59 -9.84 -3.48 18.50
N ARG A 60 -10.33 -2.23 18.48
CA ARG A 60 -11.75 -1.91 18.71
C ARG A 60 -12.65 -2.47 17.61
N VAL A 61 -12.21 -2.44 16.35
CA VAL A 61 -12.96 -3.08 15.25
C VAL A 61 -12.99 -4.60 15.40
N LEU A 62 -11.87 -5.22 15.76
CA LEU A 62 -11.83 -6.67 16.00
C LEU A 62 -12.73 -7.08 17.16
N GLU A 63 -12.71 -6.33 18.26
CA GLU A 63 -13.59 -6.51 19.40
C GLU A 63 -15.06 -6.33 19.00
N GLY A 64 -15.36 -5.28 18.22
CA GLY A 64 -16.70 -4.95 17.73
C GLY A 64 -17.31 -6.07 16.90
N LEU A 65 -16.53 -6.56 15.94
CA LEU A 65 -16.97 -7.59 15.03
C LEU A 65 -17.14 -8.94 15.74
N ARG A 66 -16.28 -9.26 16.71
CA ARG A 66 -16.35 -10.52 17.47
C ARG A 66 -17.43 -10.52 18.54
N GLY A 67 -17.63 -9.40 19.24
CA GLY A 67 -18.59 -9.30 20.34
C GLY A 67 -20.01 -8.98 19.86
N TRP A 68 -20.15 -8.01 18.96
CA TRP A 68 -21.44 -7.39 18.62
C TRP A 68 -21.77 -7.40 17.13
N GLY A 69 -20.89 -7.93 16.28
CA GLY A 69 -21.06 -7.89 14.82
C GLY A 69 -21.05 -6.47 14.25
N ARG A 70 -20.38 -5.52 14.92
CA ARG A 70 -20.31 -4.10 14.51
C ARG A 70 -18.86 -3.72 14.22
N THR A 71 -18.64 -2.87 13.21
CA THR A 71 -17.31 -2.34 12.87
C THR A 71 -16.92 -1.13 13.71
N TRP A 72 -17.65 -0.85 14.80
CA TRP A 72 -17.45 0.30 15.66
C TRP A 72 -17.78 -0.10 17.10
N ILE A 73 -17.05 0.47 18.04
CA ILE A 73 -17.31 0.40 19.48
C ILE A 73 -16.98 1.76 20.05
N TYR A 74 -17.83 2.27 20.94
CA TYR A 74 -17.52 3.44 21.74
C TYR A 74 -17.04 3.01 23.14
N ASP A 75 -15.81 3.35 23.48
CA ASP A 75 -15.25 3.14 24.81
C ASP A 75 -15.27 4.45 25.61
N VAL A 76 -16.21 4.54 26.55
CA VAL A 76 -16.37 5.70 27.45
C VAL A 76 -15.18 5.87 28.41
N GLN A 77 -14.36 4.84 28.61
CA GLN A 77 -13.21 4.88 29.51
C GLN A 77 -11.93 5.32 28.80
N ASN A 78 -11.85 5.15 27.47
CA ASN A 78 -10.67 5.56 26.70
C ASN A 78 -10.57 7.10 26.64
N LEU A 79 -9.48 7.66 27.17
CA LEU A 79 -9.20 9.11 27.22
C LEU A 79 -10.43 9.95 27.65
N ALA A 80 -11.13 9.51 28.71
CA ALA A 80 -12.33 10.18 29.25
C ALA A 80 -13.49 10.34 28.26
N GLY A 81 -13.73 9.32 27.43
CA GLY A 81 -14.83 9.30 26.46
C GLY A 81 -14.43 9.89 25.11
N TYR A 82 -13.14 9.95 24.81
CA TYR A 82 -12.65 10.27 23.47
C TYR A 82 -13.27 9.28 22.47
N PRO A 83 -13.81 9.75 21.34
CA PRO A 83 -14.55 8.92 20.39
C PRO A 83 -13.65 8.05 19.50
N ALA A 84 -12.65 7.39 20.09
CA ALA A 84 -11.92 6.28 19.49
C ALA A 84 -12.88 5.13 19.18
N GLY A 85 -12.73 4.48 18.03
CA GLY A 85 -13.66 3.43 17.57
C GLY A 85 -15.00 3.96 17.07
N THR A 86 -15.18 5.29 16.97
CA THR A 86 -16.35 5.94 16.33
C THR A 86 -15.94 7.04 15.34
N ILE A 87 -15.84 8.31 15.77
CA ILE A 87 -15.59 9.45 14.84
C ILE A 87 -14.12 9.48 14.40
N PHE A 88 -13.17 9.30 15.32
CA PHE A 88 -11.74 9.24 15.00
C PHE A 88 -11.31 7.93 14.33
N ASP A 89 -12.26 7.02 14.13
CA ASP A 89 -12.07 5.73 13.48
C ASP A 89 -12.24 5.82 11.96
N ALA A 90 -12.62 6.98 11.42
CA ALA A 90 -12.82 7.20 9.99
C ALA A 90 -11.50 7.32 9.18
N ASP A 91 -10.34 7.20 9.84
CA ASP A 91 -9.04 7.50 9.25
C ASP A 91 -8.47 6.34 8.42
N ASN A 92 -8.35 5.12 8.98
CA ASN A 92 -7.74 4.00 8.25
C ASN A 92 -8.50 2.67 8.38
N LYS A 93 -9.63 2.60 7.68
CA LYS A 93 -10.46 1.40 7.59
C LYS A 93 -9.78 0.23 6.92
N ALA A 94 -8.87 0.47 5.99
CA ALA A 94 -8.16 -0.60 5.30
C ALA A 94 -7.29 -1.41 6.27
N TRP A 95 -6.59 -0.76 7.19
CA TRP A 95 -5.73 -1.44 8.17
C TRP A 95 -6.55 -2.30 9.15
N GLU A 96 -7.67 -1.79 9.64
CA GLU A 96 -8.60 -2.51 10.52
C GLU A 96 -9.16 -3.75 9.83
N LEU A 97 -9.73 -3.59 8.63
CA LEU A 97 -10.34 -4.67 7.86
C LEU A 97 -9.31 -5.71 7.42
N TRP A 98 -8.11 -5.28 7.03
CA TRP A 98 -6.97 -6.15 6.74
C TRP A 98 -6.61 -7.00 7.94
N THR A 99 -6.43 -6.37 9.10
CA THR A 99 -6.09 -7.06 10.35
C THR A 99 -7.18 -8.06 10.70
N HIS A 100 -8.45 -7.66 10.64
CA HIS A 100 -9.58 -8.54 10.92
C HIS A 100 -9.60 -9.75 9.99
N ALA A 101 -9.46 -9.54 8.68
CA ALA A 101 -9.48 -10.61 7.69
C ALA A 101 -8.35 -11.63 7.92
N LEU A 102 -7.12 -11.18 8.17
CA LEU A 102 -6.00 -12.07 8.43
C LEU A 102 -6.17 -12.84 9.75
N VAL A 103 -6.64 -12.17 10.80
CA VAL A 103 -6.89 -12.87 12.07
C VAL A 103 -8.01 -13.88 11.95
N TRP A 104 -9.04 -13.59 11.16
CA TRP A 104 -10.10 -14.55 10.84
C TRP A 104 -9.55 -15.77 10.08
N LEU A 105 -8.50 -15.60 9.26
CA LEU A 105 -7.76 -16.68 8.61
C LEU A 105 -6.75 -17.40 9.53
N GLY A 106 -6.69 -17.04 10.81
CA GLY A 106 -5.82 -17.67 11.80
C GLY A 106 -4.42 -17.06 11.93
N VAL A 107 -4.15 -15.92 11.30
CA VAL A 107 -2.89 -15.18 11.50
C VAL A 107 -2.91 -14.54 12.90
N PRO A 108 -1.82 -14.63 13.69
CA PRO A 108 -1.73 -13.94 14.96
C PRO A 108 -1.93 -12.43 14.84
N GLN A 109 -2.61 -11.82 15.81
CA GLN A 109 -3.15 -10.47 15.68
C GLN A 109 -2.08 -9.38 15.53
N GLY A 110 -0.96 -9.47 16.25
CA GLY A 110 0.15 -8.52 16.10
C GLY A 110 0.81 -8.65 14.72
N LEU A 111 0.98 -9.88 14.24
CA LEU A 111 1.51 -10.13 12.91
C LEU A 111 0.56 -9.61 11.81
N ALA A 112 -0.74 -9.90 11.93
CA ALA A 112 -1.75 -9.44 10.98
C ALA A 112 -1.73 -7.91 10.83
N PHE A 113 -1.62 -7.18 11.95
CA PHE A 113 -1.47 -5.73 11.97
C PHE A 113 -0.20 -5.27 11.24
N ASN A 114 0.96 -5.85 11.57
CA ASN A 114 2.23 -5.48 10.96
C ASN A 114 2.29 -5.76 9.44
N LEU A 115 1.61 -6.81 8.97
CA LEU A 115 1.60 -7.18 7.55
C LEU A 115 0.95 -6.11 6.66
N PHE A 116 0.14 -5.20 7.19
CA PHE A 116 -0.34 -4.05 6.43
C PHE A 116 0.80 -3.07 6.11
N THR A 117 1.71 -2.83 7.06
CA THR A 117 2.93 -2.06 6.81
C THR A 117 3.79 -2.74 5.75
N VAL A 118 3.96 -4.07 5.84
CA VAL A 118 4.68 -4.84 4.80
C VAL A 118 4.03 -4.65 3.43
N LEU A 119 2.71 -4.73 3.35
CA LEU A 119 1.95 -4.50 2.12
C LEU A 119 2.25 -3.11 1.54
N ALA A 120 2.23 -2.06 2.37
CA ALA A 120 2.53 -0.68 1.95
C ALA A 120 3.95 -0.52 1.39
N HIS A 121 4.93 -1.31 1.84
CA HIS A 121 6.29 -1.27 1.29
C HIS A 121 6.39 -2.03 -0.05
N LEU A 122 5.74 -3.18 -0.14
CA LEU A 122 5.81 -4.03 -1.33
C LEU A 122 4.99 -3.48 -2.51
N LEU A 123 3.94 -2.71 -2.24
CA LEU A 123 3.04 -2.20 -3.27
C LEU A 123 3.56 -0.97 -4.03
N VAL A 124 4.62 -0.31 -3.58
CA VAL A 124 5.18 0.89 -4.24
C VAL A 124 5.48 0.62 -5.72
N ALA A 125 6.28 -0.42 -6.00
CA ALA A 125 6.68 -0.77 -7.36
C ALA A 125 5.48 -1.13 -8.27
N PRO A 126 4.58 -2.08 -7.92
CA PRO A 126 3.46 -2.43 -8.78
C PRO A 126 2.47 -1.29 -8.97
N VAL A 127 2.21 -0.49 -7.94
CA VAL A 127 1.28 0.64 -8.03
C VAL A 127 1.83 1.74 -8.94
N VAL A 128 3.10 2.14 -8.76
CA VAL A 128 3.74 3.16 -9.61
C VAL A 128 3.88 2.66 -11.05
N TYR A 129 4.24 1.39 -11.25
CA TYR A 129 4.30 0.78 -12.58
C TYR A 129 2.93 0.80 -13.27
N ALA A 130 1.90 0.29 -12.62
CA ALA A 130 0.55 0.21 -13.18
C ALA A 130 -0.01 1.60 -13.48
N SER A 131 0.16 2.56 -12.56
CA SER A 131 -0.25 3.95 -12.77
C SER A 131 0.47 4.58 -13.96
N SER A 132 1.79 4.38 -14.09
CA SER A 132 2.57 4.85 -15.23
C SER A 132 2.06 4.27 -16.56
N ARG A 133 1.63 3.00 -16.57
CA ARG A 133 1.00 2.38 -17.75
C ARG A 133 -0.35 3.02 -18.07
N LEU A 134 -1.15 3.35 -17.06
CA LEU A 134 -2.42 4.06 -17.24
C LEU A 134 -2.21 5.46 -17.80
N PHE A 135 -1.13 6.16 -17.42
CA PHE A 135 -0.70 7.43 -18.04
C PHE A 135 -0.11 7.28 -19.45
N GLY A 136 0.05 6.05 -19.97
CA GLY A 136 0.46 5.82 -21.36
C GLY A 136 1.96 5.72 -21.56
N LEU A 137 2.76 5.75 -20.49
CA LEU A 137 4.19 5.52 -20.58
C LEU A 137 4.46 4.09 -21.07
N GLY A 138 5.42 3.93 -21.98
CA GLY A 138 5.90 2.63 -22.45
C GLY A 138 6.51 1.77 -21.33
N ARG A 139 6.59 0.45 -21.52
CA ARG A 139 7.06 -0.50 -20.47
C ARG A 139 8.40 -0.10 -19.82
N ARG A 140 9.32 0.46 -20.61
CA ARG A 140 10.64 0.90 -20.11
C ARG A 140 10.52 2.08 -19.17
N ALA A 141 9.76 3.09 -19.58
CA ALA A 141 9.51 4.28 -18.78
C ALA A 141 8.72 3.94 -17.52
N SER A 142 7.74 3.03 -17.59
CA SER A 142 7.02 2.56 -16.40
C SER A 142 7.90 1.79 -15.43
N LEU A 143 8.81 0.94 -15.94
CA LEU A 143 9.77 0.23 -15.09
C LEU A 143 10.76 1.19 -14.43
N LEU A 144 11.24 2.19 -15.17
CA LEU A 144 12.08 3.25 -14.62
C LEU A 144 11.34 4.06 -13.55
N ALA A 145 10.10 4.47 -13.81
CA ALA A 145 9.27 5.18 -12.86
C ALA A 145 9.05 4.36 -11.57
N ALA A 146 8.75 3.07 -11.69
CA ALA A 146 8.62 2.18 -10.54
C ALA A 146 9.94 2.06 -9.76
N GLY A 147 11.08 1.90 -10.45
CA GLY A 147 12.39 1.88 -9.80
C GLY A 147 12.72 3.18 -9.06
N LEU A 148 12.43 4.34 -9.68
CA LEU A 148 12.58 5.64 -9.03
C LEU A 148 11.63 5.80 -7.85
N GLY A 149 10.40 5.29 -7.94
CA GLY A 149 9.44 5.26 -6.84
C GLY A 149 9.93 4.42 -5.66
N VAL A 150 10.53 3.26 -5.92
CA VAL A 150 11.18 2.43 -4.89
C VAL A 150 12.35 3.18 -4.25
N LEU A 151 13.22 3.80 -5.06
CA LEU A 151 14.34 4.58 -4.52
C LEU A 151 13.87 5.76 -3.67
N TYR A 152 12.84 6.48 -4.12
CA TYR A 152 12.23 7.57 -3.36
C TYR A 152 11.61 7.08 -2.06
N TRP A 153 10.90 5.95 -2.09
CA TRP A 153 10.31 5.35 -0.88
C TRP A 153 11.42 5.01 0.14
N TYR A 154 12.47 4.29 -0.26
CA TYR A 154 13.50 3.74 0.63
C TYR A 154 14.74 4.60 0.90
N PHE A 155 14.88 5.77 0.30
CA PHE A 155 16.07 6.60 0.51
C PHE A 155 15.74 8.07 0.78
N ASP A 156 14.48 8.48 0.67
CA ASP A 156 14.05 9.80 1.09
C ASP A 156 13.92 9.88 2.63
N ALA A 157 14.52 10.91 3.22
CA ALA A 157 14.55 11.08 4.68
C ALA A 157 13.16 11.31 5.27
N TRP A 158 12.27 11.98 4.53
CA TRP A 158 10.91 12.24 4.99
C TRP A 158 10.06 10.97 4.97
N ASN A 159 10.12 10.17 3.89
CA ASN A 159 9.44 8.86 3.86
C ASN A 159 9.90 7.94 4.99
N HIS A 160 11.21 7.87 5.25
CA HIS A 160 11.74 7.08 6.37
C HIS A 160 11.23 7.56 7.74
N TRP A 161 11.17 8.88 7.94
CA TRP A 161 10.58 9.44 9.15
C TRP A 161 9.12 9.02 9.29
N VAL A 162 8.34 9.12 8.21
CA VAL A 162 6.93 8.73 8.17
C VAL A 162 6.72 7.26 8.53
N TRP A 163 7.62 6.36 8.11
CA TRP A 163 7.54 4.95 8.53
C TRP A 163 7.84 4.76 10.00
N PHE A 164 8.87 5.45 10.48
CA PHE A 164 9.32 5.34 11.86
C PHE A 164 8.25 5.79 12.85
N VAL A 165 7.53 6.87 12.54
CA VAL A 165 6.46 7.41 13.40
C VAL A 165 5.08 6.77 13.16
N GLY A 166 4.98 5.74 12.31
CA GLY A 166 3.73 5.01 12.09
C GLY A 166 2.73 5.66 11.13
N MET A 167 3.06 6.81 10.53
CA MET A 167 2.25 7.49 9.52
C MET A 167 2.28 6.78 8.14
N VAL A 168 2.45 5.45 8.13
CA VAL A 168 2.61 4.63 6.92
C VAL A 168 1.37 4.72 6.03
N ALA A 169 0.18 4.81 6.63
CA ALA A 169 -1.09 4.97 5.93
C ALA A 169 -1.11 6.22 5.05
N TYR A 170 -0.64 7.34 5.60
CA TYR A 170 -0.52 8.61 4.89
C TYR A 170 0.43 8.49 3.69
N ALA A 171 1.63 7.93 3.89
CA ALA A 171 2.59 7.74 2.79
C ALA A 171 2.09 6.73 1.75
N PHE A 172 1.40 5.67 2.18
CA PHE A 172 0.80 4.67 1.30
C PHE A 172 -0.25 5.32 0.39
N ALA A 173 -1.17 6.12 0.96
CA ALA A 173 -2.13 6.89 0.18
C ALA A 173 -1.44 7.84 -0.84
N GLY A 174 -0.29 8.41 -0.46
CA GLY A 174 0.52 9.30 -1.29
C GLY A 174 1.02 8.70 -2.61
N TYR A 175 1.22 7.39 -2.73
CA TYR A 175 1.49 6.76 -4.03
C TYR A 175 0.29 5.96 -4.56
N LEU A 176 -0.60 5.50 -3.69
CA LEU A 176 -1.79 4.74 -4.08
C LEU A 176 -2.78 5.57 -4.90
N PHE A 177 -2.87 6.89 -4.65
CA PHE A 177 -3.74 7.79 -5.42
C PHE A 177 -3.37 7.89 -6.91
N LEU A 178 -2.15 7.48 -7.30
CA LEU A 178 -1.74 7.48 -8.70
C LEU A 178 -2.60 6.53 -9.56
N LEU A 179 -3.16 5.46 -8.95
CA LEU A 179 -4.03 4.52 -9.65
C LEU A 179 -5.36 5.15 -10.07
N PRO A 180 -6.17 5.73 -9.16
CA PRO A 180 -7.41 6.37 -9.57
C PRO A 180 -7.16 7.55 -10.51
N LEU A 181 -6.10 8.33 -10.30
CA LEU A 181 -5.75 9.43 -11.20
C LEU A 181 -5.39 8.92 -12.61
N GLY A 182 -4.54 7.90 -12.69
CA GLY A 182 -4.16 7.29 -13.97
C GLY A 182 -5.36 6.64 -14.68
N ALA A 183 -6.23 5.96 -13.93
CA ALA A 183 -7.44 5.34 -14.46
C ALA A 183 -8.43 6.38 -14.99
N PHE A 184 -8.60 7.48 -14.26
CA PHE A 184 -9.44 8.60 -14.68
C PHE A 184 -8.87 9.29 -15.93
N TYR A 185 -7.57 9.57 -15.96
CA TYR A 185 -6.88 10.07 -17.15
C TYR A 185 -7.14 9.17 -18.36
N ARG A 186 -6.95 7.86 -18.19
CA ARG A 186 -7.17 6.87 -19.25
C ARG A 186 -8.63 6.80 -19.69
N TRP A 187 -9.58 6.97 -18.77
CA TRP A 187 -11.00 7.06 -19.10
C TRP A 187 -11.32 8.30 -19.93
N ILE A 188 -10.73 9.46 -19.63
CA ILE A 188 -10.93 10.68 -20.44
C ILE A 188 -10.44 10.45 -21.88
N GLN A 189 -9.30 9.79 -22.05
CA GLN A 189 -8.70 9.52 -23.36
C GLN A 189 -9.52 8.51 -24.17
N ASP A 190 -9.84 7.35 -23.60
CA ASP A 190 -10.39 6.21 -24.37
C ASP A 190 -11.91 6.05 -24.22
N ARG A 191 -12.53 6.71 -23.23
CA ARG A 191 -13.95 6.60 -22.84
C ARG A 191 -14.47 5.19 -22.57
N ARG A 192 -13.57 4.23 -22.32
CA ARG A 192 -13.94 2.86 -21.99
C ARG A 192 -14.46 2.75 -20.56
N PRO A 193 -15.61 2.10 -20.31
CA PRO A 193 -16.23 2.02 -18.98
C PRO A 193 -15.34 1.33 -17.95
N ILE A 194 -14.51 0.37 -18.37
CA ILE A 194 -13.58 -0.32 -17.48
C ILE A 194 -12.63 0.63 -16.75
N HIS A 195 -12.21 1.73 -17.38
CA HIS A 195 -11.32 2.71 -16.76
C HIS A 195 -12.05 3.59 -15.75
N ALA A 196 -13.34 3.88 -15.97
CA ALA A 196 -14.18 4.57 -14.99
C ALA A 196 -14.42 3.68 -13.76
N VAL A 197 -14.71 2.39 -13.97
CA VAL A 197 -14.84 1.41 -12.88
C VAL A 197 -13.54 1.29 -12.11
N LEU A 198 -12.40 1.17 -12.80
CA LEU A 198 -11.09 1.13 -12.15
C LEU A 198 -10.82 2.40 -11.34
N ALA A 199 -11.13 3.58 -11.86
CA ALA A 199 -11.00 4.83 -11.14
C ALA A 199 -11.86 4.84 -9.87
N ALA A 200 -13.15 4.48 -9.97
CA ALA A 200 -14.06 4.44 -8.82
C ALA A 200 -13.62 3.44 -7.74
N VAL A 201 -13.25 2.21 -8.15
CA VAL A 201 -12.83 1.16 -7.20
C VAL A 201 -11.51 1.49 -6.55
N SER A 202 -10.51 1.95 -7.32
CA SER A 202 -9.22 2.34 -6.76
C SER A 202 -9.31 3.59 -5.89
N MET A 203 -10.22 4.52 -6.19
CA MET A 203 -10.51 5.66 -5.34
C MET A 203 -11.11 5.23 -4.00
N ALA A 204 -12.14 4.37 -4.03
CA ALA A 204 -12.74 3.83 -2.82
C ALA A 204 -11.70 3.06 -1.98
N ALA A 205 -10.87 2.23 -2.61
CA ALA A 205 -9.81 1.51 -1.91
C ALA A 205 -8.77 2.45 -1.29
N ALA A 206 -8.32 3.47 -2.01
CA ALA A 206 -7.37 4.46 -1.50
C ALA A 206 -7.97 5.30 -0.35
N HIS A 207 -9.25 5.66 -0.44
CA HIS A 207 -9.95 6.36 0.63
C HIS A 207 -10.02 5.54 1.92
N LEU A 208 -10.19 4.21 1.82
CA LEU A 208 -10.15 3.33 2.99
C LEU A 208 -8.76 3.30 3.65
N VAL A 209 -7.68 3.56 2.90
CA VAL A 209 -6.32 3.63 3.46
C VAL A 209 -6.11 4.95 4.21
N HIS A 210 -6.55 6.07 3.64
CA HIS A 210 -6.43 7.37 4.30
C HIS A 210 -7.40 8.41 3.70
N PRO A 211 -8.10 9.25 4.51
CA PRO A 211 -9.05 10.25 4.03
C PRO A 211 -8.39 11.33 3.17
N TYR A 212 -7.09 11.58 3.38
CA TYR A 212 -6.31 12.57 2.64
C TYR A 212 -6.25 12.31 1.11
N THR A 213 -6.60 11.11 0.65
CA THR A 213 -6.79 10.84 -0.79
C THR A 213 -7.77 11.82 -1.45
N PHE A 214 -8.79 12.32 -0.72
CA PHE A 214 -9.70 13.34 -1.26
C PHE A 214 -9.04 14.71 -1.46
N PHE A 215 -8.19 15.14 -0.54
CA PHE A 215 -7.53 16.44 -0.62
C PHE A 215 -6.49 16.50 -1.73
N ILE A 216 -5.92 15.35 -2.14
CA ILE A 216 -4.96 15.28 -3.25
C ILE A 216 -5.64 15.54 -4.61
N LEU A 217 -6.98 15.48 -4.70
CA LEU A 217 -7.74 15.61 -5.94
C LEU A 217 -8.37 16.99 -6.17
N VAL A 218 -8.31 17.87 -5.17
CA VAL A 218 -8.83 19.25 -5.22
C VAL A 218 -7.67 20.22 -5.40
#